data_AF-A0AAJ6XKV2-F1
#
_entry.id   AF-A0AAJ6XKV2-F1
#
_cell.length_a   1.000
_cell.length_b   1.000
_cell.length_c   1.000
_cell.angle_alpha   90.00
_cell.angle_beta   90.00
_cell.angle_gamma   90.00
#
_symmetry.space_group_name_H-M   'P 1'
#
loop_
_entity.id
_entity.type
_entity.pdbx_description
1 polymer ?
#
loop_
_entity_poly.entity_id
_entity_poly.type
_entity_poly.pdbx_seq_one_letter_code
_entity_poly.pdbx_strand_id
1 'polypeptide(L)'
;MILLQSHSRFLLQTLLNRVQNLEKAVELDYHWVEFDDVRYHILVSMKNPNVLLLSVSLPIPPPEAVFIGGLPFGAIEALKAAYGVVVQILDPPRDGFNLTLKLNLGKLPLHEEHRYALLVKIASVREVVLGAPLRVVLKHLSSKTVIPGIDGLLALVHRSKESFFLVPQPDKVTVVFPMRFKDSIDIAFATSFLQEFVEARHTAGLNNAPPCLWSPNPPLELKEAPAEALSANAGFVSFVIFPRHVEGKKLDRTVWNLSTFHAYVSYHVKCSEGFMHTRMRRRVESMIQERRFFHNQINLVRVHAFAAHLVLSYHVATC
;
A
#
# COMPACT_ATOMS: atom_id res chain seq x y z
N MET A 1 7.70 1.18 -9.73
CA MET A 1 7.51 -0.02 -8.87
C MET A 1 6.10 -0.53 -9.11
N ILE A 2 5.90 -1.82 -9.42
CA ILE A 2 4.56 -2.34 -9.75
C ILE A 2 3.85 -2.86 -8.48
N LEU A 3 4.56 -3.61 -7.64
CA LEU A 3 4.07 -4.13 -6.36
C LEU A 3 4.78 -3.45 -5.19
N LEU A 4 4.03 -3.23 -4.09
CA LEU A 4 4.57 -2.66 -2.86
C LEU A 4 5.46 -3.68 -2.13
N GLN A 5 6.58 -3.21 -1.60
CA GLN A 5 7.49 -4.02 -0.78
C GLN A 5 7.04 -4.05 0.67
N SER A 6 7.24 -5.18 1.36
CA SER A 6 6.73 -5.34 2.73
C SER A 6 7.60 -4.75 3.82
N HIS A 7 8.92 -4.73 3.61
CA HIS A 7 9.85 -4.10 4.55
C HIS A 7 9.86 -2.59 4.35
N SER A 8 9.90 -1.86 5.46
CA SER A 8 10.25 -0.45 5.46
C SER A 8 11.70 -0.28 5.02
N ARG A 9 11.92 0.45 3.92
CA ARG A 9 13.29 0.77 3.45
C ARG A 9 14.04 1.64 4.44
N PHE A 10 13.36 2.61 5.06
CA PHE A 10 13.98 3.50 6.02
C PHE A 10 14.37 2.74 7.30
N LEU A 11 13.45 1.94 7.86
CA LEU A 11 13.74 1.09 9.02
C LEU A 11 14.89 0.12 8.74
N LEU A 12 14.86 -0.55 7.59
CA LEU A 12 15.93 -1.47 7.19
C LEU A 12 17.28 -0.76 7.10
N GLN A 13 17.33 0.42 6.46
CA GLN A 13 18.55 1.20 6.34
C GLN A 13 19.06 1.65 7.72
N THR A 14 18.17 2.12 8.60
CA THR A 14 18.53 2.50 9.98
C THR A 14 19.11 1.32 10.74
N LEU A 15 18.49 0.14 10.64
CA LEU A 15 18.98 -1.09 11.28
C LEU A 15 20.34 -1.52 10.73
N LEU A 16 20.53 -1.53 9.41
CA LEU A 16 21.80 -1.87 8.78
C LEU A 16 22.91 -0.91 9.18
N ASN A 17 22.65 0.40 9.08
CA ASN A 17 23.59 1.43 9.49
C ASN A 17 23.94 1.27 10.98
N ARG A 18 22.96 0.94 11.83
CA ARG A 18 23.22 0.74 13.25
C ARG A 18 24.12 -0.45 13.50
N VAL A 19 23.82 -1.60 12.90
CA VAL A 19 24.62 -2.83 13.06
C VAL A 19 26.05 -2.64 12.56
N GLN A 20 26.26 -1.92 11.46
CA GLN A 20 27.61 -1.61 10.95
C GLN A 20 28.41 -0.65 11.84
N ASN A 21 27.73 0.17 12.65
CA ASN A 21 28.36 1.24 13.45
C ASN A 21 28.12 1.05 14.96
N LEU A 22 27.95 -0.19 15.43
CA LEU A 22 27.69 -0.51 16.84
C LEU A 22 28.73 0.09 17.79
N GLU A 23 30.02 0.07 17.41
CA GLU A 23 31.15 0.56 18.20
C GLU A 23 31.18 2.08 18.35
N LYS A 24 30.64 2.82 17.38
CA LYS A 24 30.57 4.29 17.45
C LYS A 24 29.56 4.78 18.48
N ALA A 25 28.72 3.88 18.98
CA ALA A 25 27.76 4.05 20.07
C ALA A 25 26.75 5.22 19.92
N VAL A 26 26.63 5.85 18.75
CA VAL A 26 25.80 7.06 18.50
C VAL A 26 24.34 6.92 18.97
N GLU A 27 23.78 7.98 19.58
CA GLU A 27 22.35 8.03 19.92
C GLU A 27 21.48 8.18 18.67
N LEU A 28 20.35 7.50 18.67
CA LEU A 28 19.34 7.61 17.62
C LEU A 28 18.00 7.96 18.26
N ASP A 29 17.34 8.99 17.71
CA ASP A 29 15.96 9.34 18.03
C ASP A 29 15.26 9.77 16.73
N TYR A 30 14.60 8.81 16.08
CA TYR A 30 13.95 9.02 14.79
C TYR A 30 12.45 8.76 14.88
N HIS A 31 11.68 9.73 14.39
CA HIS A 31 10.23 9.64 14.23
C HIS A 31 9.87 9.78 12.77
N TRP A 32 9.03 8.89 12.26
CA TRP A 32 8.47 9.03 10.92
C TRP A 32 7.14 8.30 10.81
N VAL A 33 6.45 8.57 9.70
CA VAL A 33 5.16 7.97 9.36
C VAL A 33 5.31 7.27 8.02
N GLU A 34 4.68 6.10 7.89
CA GLU A 34 4.62 5.34 6.66
C GLU A 34 3.17 5.16 6.17
N PHE A 35 3.03 4.33 5.13
CA PHE A 35 1.75 4.01 4.52
C PHE A 35 0.76 3.48 5.58
N ASP A 36 -0.51 3.84 5.42
CA ASP A 36 -1.61 3.53 6.33
C ASP A 36 -1.51 4.15 7.74
N ASP A 37 -0.87 5.32 7.86
CA ASP A 37 -0.74 6.08 9.12
C ASP A 37 -0.05 5.29 10.24
N VAL A 38 0.82 4.34 9.86
CA VAL A 38 1.68 3.63 10.80
C VAL A 38 2.86 4.53 11.14
N ARG A 39 3.07 4.77 12.43
CA ARG A 39 4.13 5.66 12.92
C ARG A 39 5.17 4.86 13.65
N TYR A 40 6.43 5.22 13.44
CA TYR A 40 7.56 4.56 14.05
C TYR A 40 8.35 5.55 14.90
N HIS A 41 8.86 5.04 16.01
CA HIS A 41 9.89 5.71 16.82
C HIS A 41 11.03 4.74 17.09
N ILE A 42 12.22 5.07 16.62
CA ILE A 42 13.45 4.38 17.00
C ILE A 42 14.16 5.20 18.06
N LEU A 43 14.53 4.53 19.16
CA LEU A 43 15.39 5.08 20.20
C LEU A 43 16.59 4.16 20.45
N VAL A 44 17.78 4.74 20.48
CA VAL A 44 19.03 4.09 20.92
C VAL A 44 19.79 5.06 21.82
N SER A 45 20.23 4.60 22.98
CA SER A 45 21.00 5.40 23.95
C SER A 45 22.47 4.98 23.97
N MET A 46 23.38 5.93 24.24
CA MET A 46 24.80 5.65 24.46
C MET A 46 25.04 4.63 25.58
N LYS A 47 24.15 4.58 26.59
CA LYS A 47 24.30 3.73 27.78
C LYS A 47 24.21 2.24 27.44
N ASN A 48 23.46 1.89 26.40
CA ASN A 48 23.33 0.50 25.96
C ASN A 48 23.23 0.44 24.44
N PRO A 49 24.38 0.54 23.73
CA PRO A 49 24.39 0.67 22.28
C PRO A 49 23.91 -0.59 21.55
N ASN A 50 23.90 -1.74 22.22
CA ASN A 50 23.40 -3.02 21.71
C ASN A 50 21.88 -3.14 21.78
N VAL A 51 21.19 -2.20 22.42
CA VAL A 51 19.74 -2.21 22.57
C VAL A 51 19.13 -1.12 21.70
N LEU A 52 18.19 -1.51 20.84
CA LEU A 52 17.37 -0.61 20.06
C LEU A 52 15.91 -0.77 20.46
N LEU A 53 15.24 0.35 20.75
CA LEU A 53 13.80 0.37 20.98
C LEU A 53 13.10 0.78 19.69
N LEU A 54 12.23 -0.08 19.19
CA LEU A 54 11.35 0.17 18.05
C LEU A 54 9.92 0.26 18.56
N SER A 55 9.37 1.46 18.61
CA SER A 55 7.99 1.72 19.04
C SER A 55 7.13 1.94 17.80
N VAL A 56 5.95 1.33 17.76
CA VAL A 56 5.03 1.37 16.61
C VAL A 56 3.67 1.84 17.09
N SER A 57 3.14 2.87 16.45
CA SER A 57 1.75 3.32 16.58
C SER A 57 0.98 2.89 15.33
N LEU A 58 -0.17 2.28 15.56
CA LEU A 58 -1.05 1.75 14.52
C LEU A 58 -2.15 2.77 14.19
N PRO A 59 -2.74 2.71 12.98
CA PRO A 59 -3.90 3.53 12.66
C PRO A 59 -5.03 3.30 13.65
N ILE A 60 -5.84 4.34 13.86
CA ILE A 60 -7.02 4.26 14.74
C ILE A 60 -7.96 3.17 14.21
N PRO A 61 -8.21 2.11 14.98
CA PRO A 61 -9.11 1.06 14.56
C PRO A 61 -10.55 1.60 14.54
N PRO A 62 -11.36 1.23 13.52
CA PRO A 62 -12.79 1.44 13.56
C PRO A 62 -13.44 0.49 14.60
N PRO A 63 -14.64 0.81 15.11
CA PRO A 63 -15.26 0.11 16.23
C PRO A 63 -15.43 -1.41 16.03
N GLU A 64 -15.64 -1.83 14.78
CA GLU A 64 -15.83 -3.24 14.42
C GLU A 64 -14.54 -4.07 14.39
N ALA A 65 -13.36 -3.44 14.41
CA ALA A 65 -12.09 -4.15 14.35
C ALA A 65 -11.65 -4.69 15.73
N VAL A 66 -11.23 -5.95 15.76
CA VAL A 66 -10.88 -6.64 17.02
C VAL A 66 -9.44 -6.32 17.42
N PHE A 67 -9.29 -5.42 18.40
CA PHE A 67 -8.02 -5.06 19.02
C PHE A 67 -8.00 -5.47 20.49
N ILE A 68 -6.96 -6.17 20.92
CA ILE A 68 -6.74 -6.64 22.29
C ILE A 68 -5.45 -5.99 22.81
N GLY A 69 -5.52 -5.24 23.91
CA GLY A 69 -4.36 -4.53 24.45
C GLY A 69 -3.73 -3.52 23.49
N GLY A 70 -4.54 -2.93 22.60
CA GLY A 70 -4.07 -1.96 21.61
C GLY A 70 -3.46 -2.57 20.33
N LEU A 71 -3.48 -3.90 20.18
CA LEU A 71 -2.95 -4.60 19.00
C LEU A 71 -4.02 -5.49 18.34
N PRO A 72 -3.94 -5.73 17.03
CA PRO A 72 -4.84 -6.68 16.37
C PRO A 72 -4.62 -8.10 16.91
N PHE A 73 -5.67 -8.90 16.95
CA PHE A 73 -5.57 -10.28 17.47
C PHE A 73 -4.54 -11.11 16.70
N GLY A 74 -3.85 -12.01 17.40
CA GLY A 74 -2.77 -12.83 16.84
C GLY A 74 -1.43 -12.11 16.66
N ALA A 75 -1.36 -10.77 16.87
CA ALA A 75 -0.13 -10.01 16.66
C ALA A 75 0.99 -10.40 17.62
N ILE A 76 0.69 -10.63 18.89
CA ILE A 76 1.70 -11.02 19.90
C ILE A 76 2.31 -12.37 19.54
N GLU A 77 1.49 -13.35 19.16
CA GLU A 77 1.93 -14.68 18.73
C GLU A 77 2.78 -14.59 17.45
N ALA A 78 2.34 -13.76 16.49
CA ALA A 78 3.08 -13.53 15.24
C ALA A 78 4.46 -12.89 15.50
N LEU A 79 4.53 -11.90 16.38
CA LEU A 79 5.78 -11.25 16.78
C LEU A 79 6.73 -12.22 17.49
N LYS A 80 6.22 -13.02 18.43
CA LYS A 80 7.00 -14.05 19.14
C LYS A 80 7.56 -15.09 18.17
N ALA A 81 6.72 -15.57 17.24
CA ALA A 81 7.13 -16.54 16.22
C ALA A 81 8.16 -15.96 15.24
N ALA A 82 8.01 -14.67 14.87
CA ALA A 82 8.89 -14.03 13.90
C ALA A 82 10.25 -13.62 14.50
N TYR A 83 10.26 -13.15 15.75
CA TYR A 83 11.39 -12.40 16.31
C TYR A 83 11.86 -12.83 17.70
N GLY A 84 11.22 -13.82 18.35
CA GLY A 84 11.35 -14.09 19.79
C GLY A 84 12.77 -14.35 20.32
N VAL A 85 13.73 -14.69 19.46
CA VAL A 85 15.15 -14.88 19.84
C VAL A 85 15.86 -13.54 20.10
N VAL A 86 15.52 -12.51 19.33
CA VAL A 86 16.23 -11.22 19.29
C VAL A 86 15.40 -10.06 19.82
N VAL A 87 14.08 -10.22 19.94
CA VAL A 87 13.14 -9.19 20.34
C VAL A 87 12.41 -9.56 21.62
N GLN A 88 12.41 -8.62 22.55
CA GLN A 88 11.53 -8.61 23.71
C GLN A 88 10.41 -7.59 23.48
N ILE A 89 9.15 -7.99 23.64
CA ILE A 89 8.01 -7.07 23.65
C ILE A 89 7.96 -6.42 25.04
N LEU A 90 7.91 -5.09 25.09
CA LEU A 90 7.72 -4.36 26.35
C LEU A 90 6.22 -4.20 26.63
N ASP A 91 5.84 -4.52 27.87
CA ASP A 91 4.47 -4.41 28.38
C ASP A 91 4.53 -3.74 29.77
N PRO A 92 3.97 -2.53 29.95
CA PRO A 92 3.27 -1.73 28.94
C PRO A 92 4.21 -1.21 27.83
N PRO A 93 3.67 -0.90 26.62
CA PRO A 93 4.41 -0.17 25.60
C PRO A 93 4.74 1.25 26.08
N ARG A 94 5.68 1.92 25.40
CA ARG A 94 5.98 3.33 25.67
C ARG A 94 4.75 4.22 25.39
N ASP A 95 4.62 5.29 26.16
CA ASP A 95 3.53 6.25 26.05
C ASP A 95 3.34 6.74 24.61
N GLY A 96 2.09 6.69 24.13
CA GLY A 96 1.73 7.09 22.77
C GLY A 96 1.92 6.03 21.69
N PHE A 97 2.36 4.81 22.04
CA PHE A 97 2.55 3.70 21.09
C PHE A 97 1.70 2.48 21.45
N ASN A 98 1.32 1.72 20.41
CA ASN A 98 0.58 0.46 20.56
C ASN A 98 1.52 -0.72 20.86
N LEU A 99 2.76 -0.63 20.36
CA LEU A 99 3.78 -1.67 20.49
C LEU A 99 5.12 -1.03 20.80
N THR A 100 5.90 -1.64 21.69
CA THR A 100 7.34 -1.35 21.81
C THR A 100 8.15 -2.63 21.82
N LEU A 101 9.06 -2.75 20.86
CA LEU A 101 9.98 -3.86 20.72
C LEU A 101 11.36 -3.43 21.19
N LYS A 102 11.94 -4.19 22.13
CA LYS A 102 13.34 -4.06 22.54
C LYS A 102 14.17 -5.10 21.79
N LEU A 103 14.93 -4.62 20.81
CA LEU A 103 15.82 -5.43 19.99
C LEU A 103 17.18 -5.53 20.68
N ASN A 104 17.70 -6.75 20.84
CA ASN A 104 19.07 -6.98 21.27
C ASN A 104 19.93 -7.29 20.05
N LEU A 105 20.70 -6.28 19.59
CA LEU A 105 21.57 -6.37 18.43
C LEU A 105 22.73 -7.35 18.63
N GLY A 106 23.13 -7.60 19.88
CA GLY A 106 24.16 -8.60 20.21
C GLY A 106 23.70 -10.05 20.05
N LYS A 107 22.38 -10.29 19.93
CA LYS A 107 21.81 -11.62 19.65
C LYS A 107 21.57 -11.87 18.16
N LEU A 108 21.94 -10.93 17.28
CA LEU A 108 21.81 -11.13 15.85
C LEU A 108 22.73 -12.26 15.37
N PRO A 109 22.33 -13.03 14.33
CA PRO A 109 23.19 -14.04 13.74
C PRO A 109 24.53 -13.47 13.29
N LEU A 110 25.60 -14.25 13.45
CA LEU A 110 26.95 -13.87 12.98
C LEU A 110 27.06 -13.95 11.46
N HIS A 111 26.35 -14.92 10.84
CA HIS A 111 26.33 -15.08 9.39
C HIS A 111 25.58 -13.93 8.72
N GLU A 112 26.23 -13.26 7.77
CA GLU A 112 25.75 -12.01 7.18
C GLU A 112 24.39 -12.15 6.49
N GLU A 113 24.18 -13.21 5.70
CA GLU A 113 22.91 -13.41 5.00
C GLU A 113 21.73 -13.68 5.96
N HIS A 114 21.98 -14.45 7.03
CA HIS A 114 20.96 -14.76 8.03
C HIS A 114 20.62 -13.52 8.85
N ARG A 115 21.64 -12.72 9.18
CA ARG A 115 21.48 -11.42 9.83
C ARG A 115 20.66 -10.47 8.95
N TYR A 116 21.02 -10.32 7.68
CA TYR A 116 20.30 -9.48 6.73
C TYR A 116 18.83 -9.92 6.59
N ALA A 117 18.57 -11.21 6.40
CA ALA A 117 17.22 -11.75 6.31
C ALA A 117 16.38 -11.46 7.57
N LEU A 118 16.99 -11.54 8.76
CA LEU A 118 16.33 -11.18 10.02
C LEU A 118 16.05 -9.68 10.13
N LEU A 119 17.00 -8.83 9.73
CA LEU A 119 16.80 -7.37 9.70
C LEU A 119 15.69 -6.97 8.73
N VAL A 120 15.60 -7.61 7.55
CA VAL A 120 14.48 -7.43 6.60
C VAL A 120 13.16 -7.84 7.27
N LYS A 121 13.11 -9.00 7.94
CA LYS A 121 11.90 -9.44 8.66
C LYS A 121 11.50 -8.44 9.74
N ILE A 122 12.44 -7.91 10.52
CA ILE A 122 12.18 -6.86 11.54
C ILE A 122 11.66 -5.59 10.86
N ALA A 123 12.25 -5.20 9.73
CA ALA A 123 11.79 -4.05 8.95
C ALA A 123 10.38 -4.24 8.35
N SER A 124 9.88 -5.47 8.28
CA SER A 124 8.51 -5.82 7.92
C SER A 124 7.56 -5.92 9.12
N VAL A 125 7.87 -5.31 10.28
CA VAL A 125 7.02 -5.40 11.49
C VAL A 125 5.56 -5.00 11.25
N ARG A 126 5.29 -4.01 10.38
CA ARG A 126 3.92 -3.63 9.99
C ARG A 126 3.17 -4.79 9.34
N GLU A 127 3.80 -5.53 8.43
CA GLU A 127 3.22 -6.73 7.80
C GLU A 127 2.91 -7.79 8.85
N VAL A 128 3.82 -8.00 9.82
CA VAL A 128 3.63 -9.01 10.86
C VAL A 128 2.47 -8.65 11.78
N VAL A 129 2.38 -7.39 12.22
CA VAL A 129 1.36 -6.93 13.17
C VAL A 129 0.00 -6.78 12.49
N LEU A 130 -0.13 -5.95 11.46
CA LEU A 130 -1.42 -5.71 10.79
C LEU A 130 -1.91 -6.91 9.97
N GLY A 131 -0.98 -7.75 9.48
CA GLY A 131 -1.31 -8.97 8.76
C GLY A 131 -1.62 -10.16 9.67
N ALA A 132 -1.43 -10.07 10.98
CA ALA A 132 -1.62 -11.20 11.90
C ALA A 132 -3.06 -11.76 11.89
N PRO A 133 -4.13 -10.94 11.99
CA PRO A 133 -5.50 -11.43 11.88
C PRO A 133 -5.77 -12.25 10.61
N LEU A 134 -5.40 -11.67 9.47
CA LEU A 134 -5.58 -12.30 8.17
C LEU A 134 -4.78 -13.60 8.07
N ARG A 135 -3.54 -13.60 8.57
CA ARG A 135 -2.68 -14.79 8.61
C ARG A 135 -3.30 -15.91 9.48
N VAL A 136 -3.91 -15.58 10.61
CA VAL A 136 -4.63 -16.54 11.45
C VAL A 136 -5.79 -17.16 10.68
N VAL A 137 -6.65 -16.34 10.07
CA VAL A 137 -7.82 -16.80 9.30
C VAL A 137 -7.39 -17.69 8.13
N LEU A 138 -6.42 -17.24 7.33
CA LEU A 138 -5.95 -17.97 6.15
C LEU A 138 -5.17 -19.24 6.49
N LYS A 139 -4.51 -19.29 7.66
CA LYS A 139 -3.88 -20.52 8.15
C LYS A 139 -4.93 -21.59 8.45
N HIS A 140 -6.05 -21.22 9.08
CA HIS A 140 -7.16 -22.14 9.36
C HIS A 140 -7.83 -22.64 8.07
N LEU A 141 -7.96 -21.77 7.05
CA LEU A 141 -8.40 -22.18 5.72
C LEU A 141 -7.46 -23.23 5.11
N SER A 142 -6.14 -23.04 5.24
CA SER A 142 -5.12 -23.95 4.72
C SER A 142 -5.17 -25.32 5.42
N SER A 143 -5.39 -25.35 6.74
CA SER A 143 -5.51 -26.58 7.53
C SER A 143 -6.92 -27.18 7.56
N LYS A 144 -7.91 -26.55 6.91
CA LYS A 144 -9.33 -26.95 6.93
C LYS A 144 -9.88 -27.12 8.35
N THR A 145 -9.51 -26.19 9.22
CA THR A 145 -9.92 -26.17 10.64
C THR A 145 -10.85 -24.99 10.91
N VAL A 146 -11.76 -25.13 11.86
CA VAL A 146 -12.61 -24.03 12.32
C VAL A 146 -11.77 -23.05 13.15
N ILE A 147 -12.04 -21.75 13.01
CA ILE A 147 -11.38 -20.71 13.80
C ILE A 147 -12.10 -20.61 15.15
N PRO A 148 -11.45 -20.88 16.28
CA PRO A 148 -12.11 -20.84 17.58
C PRO A 148 -12.58 -19.43 17.93
N GLY A 149 -13.85 -19.27 18.31
CA GLY A 149 -14.40 -18.01 18.82
C GLY A 149 -14.56 -16.90 17.78
N ILE A 150 -14.43 -17.22 16.49
CA ILE A 150 -14.67 -16.31 15.37
C ILE A 150 -15.76 -16.92 14.51
N ASP A 151 -16.99 -16.44 14.70
CA ASP A 151 -18.14 -16.77 13.87
C ASP A 151 -18.53 -15.53 13.06
N GLY A 152 -18.65 -15.68 11.75
CA GLY A 152 -19.18 -14.62 10.87
C GLY A 152 -18.15 -13.62 10.34
N LEU A 153 -18.62 -12.39 10.14
CA LEU A 153 -17.91 -11.30 9.49
C LEU A 153 -16.80 -10.72 10.39
N LEU A 154 -15.55 -10.70 9.91
CA LEU A 154 -14.45 -10.01 10.59
C LEU A 154 -14.06 -8.74 9.87
N ALA A 155 -13.93 -7.64 10.62
CA ALA A 155 -13.37 -6.41 10.13
C ALA A 155 -11.89 -6.29 10.48
N LEU A 156 -11.06 -5.99 9.47
CA LEU A 156 -9.64 -5.76 9.60
C LEU A 156 -9.29 -4.34 9.19
N VAL A 157 -8.44 -3.70 9.99
CA VAL A 157 -7.96 -2.34 9.75
C VAL A 157 -6.92 -2.36 8.65
N HIS A 158 -7.12 -1.53 7.63
CA HIS A 158 -6.06 -1.20 6.69
C HIS A 158 -5.74 0.29 6.68
N ARG A 159 -6.63 1.18 7.13
CA ARG A 159 -6.39 2.62 7.23
C ARG A 159 -7.17 3.18 8.43
N SER A 160 -6.77 4.36 8.91
CA SER A 160 -7.49 5.05 9.99
C SER A 160 -8.99 5.14 9.70
N LYS A 161 -9.80 4.54 10.58
CA LYS A 161 -11.28 4.45 10.47
C LYS A 161 -11.82 3.72 9.23
N GLU A 162 -11.01 2.91 8.54
CA GLU A 162 -11.46 2.13 7.38
C GLU A 162 -11.10 0.64 7.54
N SER A 163 -12.09 -0.20 7.30
CA SER A 163 -11.99 -1.66 7.36
C SER A 163 -12.11 -2.30 5.98
N PHE A 164 -11.43 -3.42 5.80
CA PHE A 164 -11.82 -4.45 4.86
C PHE A 164 -12.29 -5.68 5.64
N PHE A 165 -13.08 -6.52 4.98
CA PHE A 165 -13.83 -7.57 5.67
C PHE A 165 -13.40 -8.96 5.23
N LEU A 166 -13.45 -9.91 6.16
CA LEU A 166 -13.28 -11.32 5.91
C LEU A 166 -14.57 -12.05 6.26
N VAL A 167 -15.01 -12.93 5.37
CA VAL A 167 -16.08 -13.88 5.61
C VAL A 167 -15.50 -15.29 5.46
N PRO A 168 -15.05 -15.89 6.58
CA PRO A 168 -14.54 -17.24 6.59
C PRO A 168 -15.67 -18.25 6.34
N GLN A 169 -15.39 -19.26 5.53
CA GLN A 169 -16.22 -20.44 5.28
C GLN A 169 -15.30 -21.68 5.30
N PRO A 170 -15.85 -22.90 5.42
CA PRO A 170 -15.03 -24.11 5.55
C PRO A 170 -14.01 -24.30 4.42
N ASP A 171 -14.39 -24.01 3.18
CA ASP A 171 -13.55 -24.25 2.00
C ASP A 171 -13.02 -22.98 1.34
N LYS A 172 -13.41 -21.80 1.83
CA LYS A 172 -12.98 -20.51 1.26
C LYS A 172 -13.05 -19.38 2.27
N VAL A 173 -12.31 -18.31 2.01
CA VAL A 173 -12.45 -17.03 2.71
C VAL A 173 -12.77 -15.98 1.66
N THR A 174 -13.92 -15.31 1.79
CA THR A 174 -14.23 -14.14 0.95
C THR A 174 -13.68 -12.90 1.62
N VAL A 175 -12.89 -12.11 0.88
CA VAL A 175 -12.30 -10.86 1.35
C VAL A 175 -12.95 -9.72 0.59
N VAL A 176 -13.55 -8.75 1.29
CA VAL A 176 -14.29 -7.65 0.66
C VAL A 176 -13.65 -6.31 1.04
N PHE A 177 -13.30 -5.52 0.04
CA PHE A 177 -12.74 -4.18 0.16
C PHE A 177 -13.77 -3.14 -0.30
N PRO A 178 -14.35 -2.35 0.62
CA PRO A 178 -15.09 -1.14 0.26
C PRO A 178 -14.09 -0.04 -0.14
N MET A 179 -14.13 0.39 -1.41
CA MET A 179 -13.13 1.30 -1.97
C MET A 179 -13.57 2.76 -1.84
N ARG A 180 -12.75 3.59 -1.19
CA ARG A 180 -13.06 5.00 -0.89
C ARG A 180 -11.95 5.94 -1.33
N PHE A 181 -12.31 6.94 -2.13
CA PHE A 181 -11.41 8.00 -2.58
C PHE A 181 -11.99 9.38 -2.27
N LYS A 182 -11.14 10.36 -1.96
CA LYS A 182 -11.59 11.70 -1.59
C LYS A 182 -11.90 12.58 -2.80
N ASP A 183 -11.10 12.45 -3.85
CA ASP A 183 -11.16 13.30 -5.04
C ASP A 183 -12.05 12.65 -6.12
N SER A 184 -12.86 13.45 -6.81
CA SER A 184 -13.77 12.93 -7.86
C SER A 184 -13.04 12.35 -9.07
N ILE A 185 -11.86 12.87 -9.41
CA ILE A 185 -10.99 12.36 -10.46
C ILE A 185 -10.42 11.00 -10.02
N ASP A 186 -9.99 10.88 -8.77
CA ASP A 186 -9.53 9.59 -8.22
C ASP A 186 -10.64 8.55 -8.21
N ILE A 187 -11.88 8.93 -7.88
CA ILE A 187 -13.04 8.03 -7.92
C ILE A 187 -13.24 7.49 -9.35
N ALA A 188 -13.17 8.36 -10.36
CA ALA A 188 -13.32 7.94 -11.76
C ALA A 188 -12.20 6.98 -12.18
N PHE A 189 -10.93 7.33 -11.92
CA PHE A 189 -9.80 6.46 -12.23
C PHE A 189 -9.85 5.13 -11.47
N ALA A 190 -10.17 5.16 -10.18
CA ALA A 190 -10.28 3.96 -9.35
C ALA A 190 -11.38 3.03 -9.88
N THR A 191 -12.55 3.57 -10.21
CA THR A 191 -13.67 2.79 -10.73
C THR A 191 -13.29 2.08 -12.03
N SER A 192 -12.74 2.81 -13.01
CA SER A 192 -12.27 2.22 -14.26
C SER A 192 -11.14 1.21 -14.04
N PHE A 193 -10.18 1.51 -13.17
CA PHE A 193 -9.09 0.58 -12.84
C PHE A 193 -9.61 -0.73 -12.25
N LEU A 194 -10.59 -0.67 -11.33
CA LEU A 194 -11.13 -1.84 -10.66
C LEU A 194 -11.99 -2.71 -11.58
N GLN A 195 -12.75 -2.10 -12.47
CA GLN A 195 -13.51 -2.82 -13.51
C GLN A 195 -12.54 -3.59 -14.42
N GLU A 196 -11.54 -2.91 -14.98
CA GLU A 196 -10.50 -3.51 -15.82
C GLU A 196 -9.70 -4.58 -15.08
N PHE A 197 -9.41 -4.37 -13.79
CA PHE A 197 -8.69 -5.35 -12.96
C PHE A 197 -9.45 -6.68 -12.85
N VAL A 198 -10.78 -6.63 -12.75
CA VAL A 198 -11.64 -7.82 -12.69
C VAL A 198 -11.79 -8.43 -14.09
N GLU A 199 -11.91 -7.63 -15.14
CA GLU A 199 -11.97 -8.12 -16.52
C GLU A 199 -10.67 -8.81 -16.94
N ALA A 200 -9.52 -8.27 -16.54
CA ALA A 200 -8.20 -8.84 -16.83
C ALA A 200 -8.06 -10.28 -16.34
N ARG A 201 -8.81 -10.68 -15.29
CA ARG A 201 -8.83 -12.05 -14.77
C ARG A 201 -9.37 -13.07 -15.78
N HIS A 202 -10.13 -12.66 -16.80
CA HIS A 202 -10.58 -13.51 -17.90
C HIS A 202 -9.48 -13.82 -18.92
N THR A 203 -8.28 -13.22 -18.78
CA THR A 203 -7.13 -13.49 -19.63
C THR A 203 -6.61 -14.92 -19.43
N ALA A 204 -6.29 -15.59 -20.55
CA ALA A 204 -5.68 -16.92 -20.54
C ALA A 204 -4.39 -16.91 -19.71
N GLY A 205 -4.32 -17.80 -18.70
CA GLY A 205 -3.19 -17.92 -17.77
C GLY A 205 -3.47 -17.49 -16.33
N LEU A 206 -4.59 -16.80 -16.06
CA LEU A 206 -4.99 -16.39 -14.70
C LEU A 206 -6.01 -17.32 -14.03
N ASN A 207 -6.26 -18.50 -14.60
CA ASN A 207 -7.25 -19.46 -14.09
C ASN A 207 -6.99 -19.92 -12.64
N ASN A 208 -5.72 -19.93 -12.22
CA ASN A 208 -5.30 -20.31 -10.87
C ASN A 208 -5.28 -19.14 -9.88
N ALA A 209 -5.54 -17.92 -10.33
CA ALA A 209 -5.65 -16.75 -9.46
C ALA A 209 -6.97 -16.80 -8.65
N PRO A 210 -7.02 -16.12 -7.49
CA PRO A 210 -8.27 -15.93 -6.77
C PRO A 210 -9.35 -15.31 -7.65
N PRO A 211 -10.59 -15.87 -7.66
CA PRO A 211 -11.73 -15.15 -8.23
C PRO A 211 -11.84 -13.78 -7.58
N CYS A 212 -12.00 -12.76 -8.42
CA CYS A 212 -12.30 -11.40 -7.99
C CYS A 212 -13.56 -10.90 -8.68
N LEU A 213 -14.28 -10.01 -8.01
CA LEU A 213 -15.50 -9.36 -8.49
C LEU A 213 -15.47 -7.89 -8.08
N TRP A 214 -16.02 -7.03 -8.92
CA TRP A 214 -16.30 -5.63 -8.58
C TRP A 214 -17.82 -5.40 -8.68
N SER A 215 -18.36 -4.65 -7.72
CA SER A 215 -19.77 -4.26 -7.71
C SER A 215 -19.90 -2.82 -7.24
N PRO A 216 -20.79 -2.01 -7.83
CA PRO A 216 -21.10 -0.68 -7.31
C PRO A 216 -21.86 -0.76 -5.97
N ASN A 217 -22.59 -1.84 -5.73
CA ASN A 217 -23.42 -2.04 -4.54
C ASN A 217 -22.74 -3.00 -3.54
N PRO A 218 -23.00 -2.85 -2.23
CA PRO A 218 -22.43 -3.74 -1.22
C PRO A 218 -22.85 -5.21 -1.46
N PRO A 219 -21.92 -6.18 -1.38
CA PRO A 219 -22.24 -7.59 -1.54
C PRO A 219 -23.02 -8.12 -0.33
N LEU A 220 -23.78 -9.21 -0.52
CA LEU A 220 -24.67 -9.78 0.50
C LEU A 220 -23.89 -10.28 1.74
N GLU A 221 -22.62 -10.60 1.56
CA GLU A 221 -21.66 -10.96 2.60
C GLU A 221 -21.46 -9.85 3.64
N LEU A 222 -21.72 -8.58 3.29
CA LEU A 222 -21.59 -7.44 4.20
C LEU A 222 -22.89 -7.03 4.88
N LYS A 223 -23.94 -7.86 4.87
CA LYS A 223 -25.22 -7.53 5.52
C LYS A 223 -25.11 -7.13 7.00
N GLU A 224 -24.13 -7.71 7.70
CA GLU A 224 -23.87 -7.48 9.13
C GLU A 224 -22.87 -6.33 9.37
N ALA A 225 -22.32 -5.73 8.31
CA ALA A 225 -21.36 -4.63 8.42
C ALA A 225 -22.06 -3.32 8.83
N PRO A 226 -21.38 -2.43 9.57
CA PRO A 226 -21.92 -1.13 9.93
C PRO A 226 -22.22 -0.26 8.69
N ALA A 227 -23.22 0.62 8.78
CA ALA A 227 -23.70 1.42 7.65
C ALA A 227 -22.59 2.29 7.02
N GLU A 228 -21.67 2.81 7.84
CA GLU A 228 -20.51 3.58 7.40
C GLU A 228 -19.58 2.74 6.53
N ALA A 229 -19.41 1.45 6.87
CA ALA A 229 -18.61 0.51 6.10
C ALA A 229 -19.25 0.14 4.75
N LEU A 230 -20.57 0.32 4.60
CA LEU A 230 -21.32 0.10 3.36
C LEU A 230 -21.33 1.33 2.43
N SER A 231 -20.81 2.48 2.88
CA SER A 231 -20.70 3.67 2.05
C SER A 231 -19.35 3.71 1.32
N ALA A 232 -19.27 3.07 0.13
CA ALA A 232 -18.09 3.10 -0.75
C ALA A 232 -18.40 3.86 -2.05
N ASN A 233 -17.52 4.78 -2.46
CA ASN A 233 -17.75 5.64 -3.63
C ASN A 233 -17.04 5.16 -4.91
N ALA A 234 -16.10 4.22 -4.82
CA ALA A 234 -15.49 3.52 -5.95
C ALA A 234 -15.92 2.04 -6.04
N GLY A 235 -17.02 1.68 -5.36
CA GLY A 235 -17.58 0.34 -5.31
C GLY A 235 -16.84 -0.61 -4.35
N PHE A 236 -17.14 -1.90 -4.49
CA PHE A 236 -16.67 -2.99 -3.65
C PHE A 236 -15.89 -3.99 -4.48
N VAL A 237 -14.73 -4.40 -3.99
CA VAL A 237 -13.93 -5.46 -4.60
C VAL A 237 -13.94 -6.67 -3.69
N SER A 238 -14.32 -7.83 -4.22
CA SER A 238 -14.33 -9.08 -3.47
C SER A 238 -13.32 -10.06 -4.05
N PHE A 239 -12.55 -10.74 -3.20
CA PHE A 239 -11.69 -11.86 -3.57
C PHE A 239 -12.14 -13.13 -2.88
N VAL A 240 -12.14 -14.24 -3.60
CA VAL A 240 -12.42 -15.56 -3.01
C VAL A 240 -11.12 -16.34 -2.87
N ILE A 241 -10.69 -16.56 -1.63
CA ILE A 241 -9.46 -17.28 -1.32
C ILE A 241 -9.79 -18.74 -1.02
N PHE A 242 -9.21 -19.66 -1.78
CA PHE A 242 -9.28 -21.11 -1.57
C PHE A 242 -7.97 -21.62 -0.95
N PRO A 243 -7.95 -22.83 -0.36
CA PRO A 243 -6.74 -23.42 0.24
C PRO A 243 -5.52 -23.38 -0.69
N ARG A 244 -5.70 -23.67 -1.98
CA ARG A 244 -4.65 -23.61 -3.02
C ARG A 244 -3.91 -22.27 -3.15
N HIS A 245 -4.53 -21.16 -2.71
CA HIS A 245 -3.94 -19.82 -2.72
C HIS A 245 -3.10 -19.52 -1.47
N VAL A 246 -3.17 -20.36 -0.43
CA VAL A 246 -2.52 -20.15 0.88
C VAL A 246 -1.70 -21.36 1.35
N GLU A 247 -1.54 -22.37 0.51
CA GLU A 247 -0.69 -23.54 0.79
C GLU A 247 0.81 -23.18 0.88
N GLY A 248 1.47 -23.72 1.90
CA GLY A 248 2.92 -23.62 2.09
C GLY A 248 3.42 -22.17 2.10
N LYS A 249 4.39 -21.86 1.23
CA LYS A 249 5.03 -20.54 1.15
C LYS A 249 4.14 -19.44 0.55
N LYS A 250 2.93 -19.77 0.06
CA LYS A 250 2.01 -18.78 -0.54
C LYS A 250 1.31 -17.93 0.52
N LEU A 251 1.15 -18.45 1.74
CA LEU A 251 0.40 -17.79 2.81
C LEU A 251 0.86 -16.34 3.04
N ASP A 252 2.15 -16.12 3.28
CA ASP A 252 2.68 -14.78 3.58
C ASP A 252 2.50 -13.82 2.40
N ARG A 253 2.72 -14.29 1.17
CA ARG A 253 2.51 -13.48 -0.02
C ARG A 253 1.04 -13.09 -0.20
N THR A 254 0.12 -14.01 0.06
CA THR A 254 -1.33 -13.75 -0.02
C THR A 254 -1.77 -12.78 1.06
N VAL A 255 -1.27 -12.94 2.30
CA VAL A 255 -1.51 -11.99 3.40
C VAL A 255 -1.04 -10.60 3.01
N TRP A 256 0.21 -10.45 2.55
CA TRP A 256 0.75 -9.14 2.16
C TRP A 256 -0.05 -8.48 1.03
N ASN A 257 -0.34 -9.24 -0.04
CA ASN A 257 -1.07 -8.71 -1.20
C ASN A 257 -2.48 -8.22 -0.81
N LEU A 258 -3.20 -8.97 0.03
CA LEU A 258 -4.53 -8.60 0.48
C LEU A 258 -4.48 -7.42 1.45
N SER A 259 -3.60 -7.45 2.46
CA SER A 259 -3.43 -6.36 3.41
C SER A 259 -3.01 -5.04 2.76
N THR A 260 -2.40 -5.08 1.57
CA THR A 260 -1.96 -3.88 0.84
C THR A 260 -2.73 -3.62 -0.46
N PHE A 261 -3.83 -4.32 -0.71
CA PHE A 261 -4.59 -4.16 -1.94
C PHE A 261 -5.10 -2.72 -2.13
N HIS A 262 -5.68 -2.12 -1.09
CA HIS A 262 -6.13 -0.72 -1.16
C HIS A 262 -4.98 0.25 -1.49
N ALA A 263 -3.83 0.04 -0.85
CA ALA A 263 -2.62 0.81 -1.08
C ALA A 263 -2.14 0.70 -2.54
N TYR A 264 -2.16 -0.53 -3.07
CA TYR A 264 -1.81 -0.84 -4.45
C TYR A 264 -2.72 -0.08 -5.43
N VAL A 265 -4.05 -0.15 -5.25
CA VAL A 265 -5.01 0.57 -6.11
C VAL A 265 -4.76 2.08 -6.02
N SER A 266 -4.65 2.63 -4.80
CA SER A 266 -4.43 4.07 -4.60
C SER A 266 -3.15 4.56 -5.28
N TYR A 267 -2.07 3.79 -5.18
CA TYR A 267 -0.82 4.09 -5.85
C TYR A 267 -0.97 4.11 -7.39
N HIS A 268 -1.65 3.12 -7.97
CA HIS A 268 -1.85 3.03 -9.43
C HIS A 268 -2.84 4.06 -9.98
N VAL A 269 -3.83 4.47 -9.19
CA VAL A 269 -4.70 5.62 -9.50
C VAL A 269 -3.86 6.88 -9.65
N LYS A 270 -2.99 7.18 -8.68
CA LYS A 270 -2.09 8.34 -8.75
C LYS A 270 -1.05 8.24 -9.88
N CYS A 271 -0.54 7.05 -10.17
CA CYS A 271 0.33 6.86 -11.34
C CYS A 271 -0.43 7.14 -12.65
N SER A 272 -1.69 6.70 -12.76
CA SER A 272 -2.52 6.91 -13.95
C SER A 272 -2.85 8.39 -14.15
N GLU A 273 -3.16 9.11 -13.08
CA GLU A 273 -3.33 10.57 -13.08
C GLU A 273 -2.06 11.27 -13.61
N GLY A 274 -0.89 10.93 -13.06
CA GLY A 274 0.40 11.48 -13.51
C GLY A 274 0.74 11.13 -14.96
N PHE A 275 0.37 9.94 -15.41
CA PHE A 275 0.50 9.53 -16.81
C PHE A 275 -0.39 10.37 -17.73
N MET A 276 -1.64 10.61 -17.34
CA MET A 276 -2.57 11.47 -18.08
C MET A 276 -2.07 12.91 -18.14
N HIS A 277 -1.54 13.46 -17.04
CA HIS A 277 -0.88 14.78 -17.04
C HIS A 277 0.25 14.84 -18.07
N THR A 278 1.08 13.81 -18.15
CA THR A 278 2.18 13.76 -19.11
C THR A 278 1.68 13.71 -20.57
N ARG A 279 0.63 12.95 -20.85
CA ARG A 279 0.00 12.90 -22.19
C ARG A 279 -0.62 14.24 -22.57
N MET A 280 -1.32 14.90 -21.66
CA MET A 280 -1.92 16.20 -21.91
C MET A 280 -0.86 17.27 -22.23
N ARG A 281 0.26 17.31 -21.47
CA ARG A 281 1.38 18.24 -21.76
C ARG A 281 1.93 18.04 -23.17
N ARG A 282 2.21 16.79 -23.57
CA ARG A 282 2.70 16.48 -24.93
C ARG A 282 1.71 16.93 -26.01
N ARG A 283 0.40 16.76 -25.77
CA ARG A 283 -0.63 17.19 -26.72
C ARG A 283 -0.66 18.72 -26.85
N VAL A 284 -0.56 19.44 -25.74
CA VAL A 284 -0.50 20.91 -25.73
C VAL A 284 0.78 21.42 -26.42
N GLU A 285 1.93 20.78 -26.17
CA GLU A 285 3.19 21.11 -26.85
C GLU A 285 3.08 20.96 -28.37
N SER A 286 2.49 19.87 -28.84
CA SER A 286 2.20 19.63 -30.27
C SER A 286 1.28 20.72 -30.85
N MET A 287 0.19 21.08 -30.15
CA MET A 287 -0.71 22.15 -30.60
C MET A 287 -0.02 23.52 -30.66
N ILE A 288 0.89 23.81 -29.71
CA ILE A 288 1.67 25.06 -29.72
C ILE A 288 2.63 25.10 -30.90
N GLN A 289 3.27 23.97 -31.24
CA GLN A 289 4.16 23.87 -32.39
C GLN A 289 3.41 24.11 -33.70
N GLU A 290 2.24 23.49 -33.88
CA GLU A 290 1.37 23.70 -35.04
C GLU A 290 0.93 25.16 -35.13
N ARG A 291 0.48 25.77 -34.02
CA ARG A 291 0.10 27.19 -33.99
C ARG A 291 1.25 28.11 -34.40
N ARG A 292 2.47 27.85 -33.92
CA ARG A 292 3.67 28.64 -34.30
C ARG A 292 3.97 28.49 -35.79
N PHE A 293 3.84 27.28 -36.34
CA PHE A 293 4.00 27.03 -37.76
C PHE A 293 3.01 27.87 -38.60
N PHE A 294 1.72 27.82 -38.26
CA PHE A 294 0.71 28.62 -38.96
C PHE A 294 0.92 30.12 -38.80
N HIS A 295 1.29 30.58 -37.60
CA HIS A 295 1.59 31.99 -37.36
C HIS A 295 2.73 32.50 -38.26
N ASN A 296 3.81 31.71 -38.38
CA ASN A 296 4.94 32.05 -39.25
C ASN A 296 4.55 32.06 -40.74
N GLN A 297 3.74 31.10 -41.19
CA GLN A 297 3.23 31.11 -42.58
C GLN A 297 2.37 32.34 -42.88
N ILE A 298 1.46 32.71 -41.98
CA ILE A 298 0.62 33.91 -42.15
C ILE A 298 1.49 35.17 -42.22
N ASN A 299 2.50 35.29 -41.36
CA ASN A 299 3.43 36.42 -41.40
C ASN A 299 4.21 36.46 -42.71
N LEU A 300 4.66 35.31 -43.23
CA LEU A 300 5.35 35.22 -44.51
C LEU A 300 4.46 35.70 -45.67
N VAL A 301 3.19 35.26 -45.72
CA VAL A 301 2.21 35.72 -46.71
C VAL A 301 1.98 37.23 -46.62
N ARG A 302 1.88 37.79 -45.41
CA ARG A 302 1.74 39.25 -45.21
C ARG A 302 2.96 40.02 -45.71
N VAL A 303 4.17 39.52 -45.46
CA VAL A 303 5.41 40.14 -45.95
C VAL A 303 5.45 40.13 -47.48
N HIS A 304 5.11 39.00 -48.12
CA HIS A 304 5.05 38.92 -49.58
C HIS A 304 3.97 39.85 -50.18
N ALA A 305 2.79 39.93 -49.57
CA ALA A 305 1.73 40.84 -50.02
C ALA A 305 2.13 42.31 -49.89
N PHE A 306 2.80 42.69 -48.80
CA PHE A 306 3.30 44.05 -48.60
C PHE A 306 4.41 44.41 -49.61
N ALA A 307 5.34 43.49 -49.86
CA ALA A 307 6.38 43.67 -50.87
C ALA A 307 5.78 43.84 -52.28
N ALA A 308 4.78 43.03 -52.64
CA ALA A 308 4.08 43.17 -53.93
C ALA A 308 3.38 44.52 -54.07
N HIS A 309 2.72 45.01 -53.00
CA HIS A 309 2.08 46.32 -52.98
C HIS A 309 3.08 47.47 -53.16
N LEU A 310 4.25 47.39 -52.52
CA LEU A 310 5.33 48.36 -52.69
C LEU A 310 5.85 48.40 -54.13
N VAL A 311 6.06 47.23 -54.75
CA VAL A 311 6.51 47.13 -56.15
C VAL A 311 5.47 47.74 -57.11
N LEU A 312 4.18 47.42 -56.92
CA LEU A 312 3.08 48.00 -57.69
C LEU A 312 3.01 49.52 -57.52
N SER A 313 3.14 50.01 -56.29
CA SER A 313 3.11 51.45 -55.99
C SER A 313 4.31 52.18 -56.62
N TYR A 314 5.49 51.57 -56.60
CA TYR A 314 6.68 52.12 -57.24
C TYR A 314 6.52 52.19 -58.77
N HIS A 315 5.98 51.13 -59.39
CA HIS A 315 5.75 51.10 -60.84
C HIS A 315 4.74 52.18 -61.27
N VAL A 316 3.66 52.36 -60.51
CA VAL A 316 2.66 53.42 -60.75
C VAL A 316 3.25 54.83 -60.57
N ALA A 317 4.20 55.02 -59.66
CA ALA A 317 4.84 56.32 -59.44
C ALA A 317 5.91 56.68 -60.49
N THR A 318 6.42 55.69 -61.23
CA THR A 318 7.46 55.87 -62.27
C THR A 318 6.92 55.94 -63.71
N CYS A 319 5.62 55.78 -63.91
CA CYS A 319 4.92 55.99 -65.18
C CYS A 319 4.19 57.34 -65.16
#